data_AF-Q3APE6-F1
#
_entry.id   AF-Q3APE6-F1
#
_cell.length_a   1.000
_cell.length_b   1.000
_cell.length_c   1.000
_cell.angle_alpha   90.00
_cell.angle_beta   90.00
_cell.angle_gamma   90.00
#
_symmetry.space_group_name_H-M   'P 1'
#
loop_
_entity.id
_entity.type
_entity.pdbx_description
1 polymer ?
#
loop_
_entity_poly.entity_id
_entity_poly.type
_entity_poly.pdbx_seq_one_letter_code
_entity_poly.pdbx_strand_id
1 'polypeptide(L)'
;MKITINNNSYEASVGQRILDVARVHHEHIGYFCGGNGMCQTCYITVLEGMENLTPLSREEKALLSDTLISENTRMACQTYLEKEGTIRIKSFVEDVKDMFEQNPTALVGYAGKMGWEALVKFPDTITLQSQREWHLMQFISDVLNGIGDAFLMVSKACGKKV
;
A
#
# COMPACT_ATOMS: atom_id res chain seq x y z
N MET A 1 -9.15 -12.60 10.46
CA MET A 1 -8.30 -13.11 9.37
C MET A 1 -6.82 -12.87 9.62
N LYS A 2 -5.96 -13.70 9.03
CA LYS A 2 -4.50 -13.59 9.16
C LYS A 2 -3.89 -12.90 7.94
N ILE A 3 -3.05 -11.91 8.16
CA ILE A 3 -2.29 -11.23 7.10
C ILE A 3 -0.79 -11.30 7.40
N THR A 4 0.00 -11.69 6.40
CA THR A 4 1.46 -11.67 6.46
C THR A 4 1.98 -10.55 5.56
N ILE A 5 2.72 -9.60 6.14
CA ILE A 5 3.32 -8.45 5.46
C ILE A 5 4.83 -8.53 5.67
N ASN A 6 5.61 -8.52 4.58
CA ASN A 6 7.08 -8.58 4.63
C ASN A 6 7.63 -9.68 5.59
N ASN A 7 7.02 -10.87 5.56
CA ASN A 7 7.32 -12.04 6.40
C ASN A 7 6.81 -12.02 7.86
N ASN A 8 6.26 -10.90 8.35
CA ASN A 8 5.66 -10.84 9.67
C ASN A 8 4.14 -11.04 9.59
N SER A 9 3.56 -11.77 10.54
CA SER A 9 2.13 -12.11 10.52
C SER A 9 1.35 -11.41 11.63
N TYR A 10 0.15 -10.95 11.28
CA TYR A 10 -0.74 -10.18 12.13
C TYR A 10 -2.19 -10.66 12.02
N GLU A 11 -2.96 -10.39 13.06
CA GLU A 11 -4.41 -10.53 13.04
C GLU A 11 -5.03 -9.24 12.50
N ALA A 12 -5.94 -9.38 11.55
CA ALA A 12 -6.69 -8.29 10.94
C ALA A 12 -8.18 -8.66 10.85
N SER A 13 -9.01 -7.66 10.61
CA SER A 13 -10.45 -7.78 10.48
C SER A 13 -10.88 -7.44 9.05
N VAL A 14 -11.92 -8.14 8.57
CA VAL A 14 -12.61 -7.77 7.33
C VAL A 14 -13.07 -6.31 7.41
N GLY A 15 -12.95 -5.59 6.31
CA GLY A 15 -13.20 -4.16 6.19
C GLY A 15 -11.98 -3.29 6.47
N GLN A 16 -10.87 -3.83 7.00
CA GLN A 16 -9.65 -3.05 7.17
C GLN A 16 -8.91 -2.85 5.85
N ARG A 17 -8.31 -1.66 5.69
CA ARG A 17 -7.40 -1.34 4.59
C ARG A 17 -6.02 -1.91 4.89
N ILE A 18 -5.37 -2.49 3.88
CA ILE A 18 -4.04 -3.11 4.06
C ILE A 18 -3.02 -2.10 4.60
N LEU A 19 -3.01 -0.87 4.07
CA LEU A 19 -2.11 0.17 4.54
C LEU A 19 -2.27 0.47 6.04
N ASP A 20 -3.49 0.47 6.57
CA ASP A 20 -3.72 0.80 7.99
C ASP A 20 -3.22 -0.31 8.91
N VAL A 21 -3.38 -1.58 8.51
CA VAL A 21 -2.76 -2.72 9.21
C VAL A 21 -1.24 -2.57 9.23
N ALA A 22 -0.63 -2.26 8.09
CA ALA A 22 0.82 -2.08 7.99
C ALA A 22 1.31 -0.92 8.88
N ARG A 23 0.60 0.21 8.92
CA ARG A 23 0.96 1.38 9.74
C ARG A 23 0.93 1.06 11.24
N VAL A 24 -0.10 0.36 11.71
CA VAL A 24 -0.23 -0.03 13.13
C VAL A 24 0.90 -0.96 13.56
N HIS A 25 1.39 -1.80 12.65
CA HIS A 25 2.43 -2.79 12.93
C HIS A 25 3.84 -2.35 12.51
N HIS A 26 4.01 -1.10 12.06
CA HIS A 26 5.29 -0.54 11.61
C HIS A 26 5.94 -1.29 10.45
N GLU A 27 5.10 -1.87 9.58
CA GLU A 27 5.56 -2.56 8.39
C GLU A 27 5.98 -1.59 7.28
N HIS A 28 7.01 -1.97 6.53
CA HIS A 28 7.58 -1.14 5.47
C HIS A 28 6.68 -1.17 4.23
N ILE A 29 5.67 -0.29 4.20
CA ILE A 29 4.88 0.04 3.01
C ILE A 29 4.91 1.55 2.86
N GLY A 30 5.21 2.07 1.67
CA GLY A 30 5.27 3.51 1.44
C GLY A 30 3.89 4.16 1.37
N TYR A 31 3.72 5.35 1.95
CA TYR A 31 2.43 6.06 1.94
C TYR A 31 2.60 7.57 1.77
N PHE A 32 3.47 8.00 0.85
CA PHE A 32 3.82 9.43 0.69
C PHE A 32 2.60 10.37 0.54
N CYS A 33 1.55 9.92 -0.16
CA CYS A 33 0.31 10.70 -0.31
C CYS A 33 -0.73 10.55 0.83
N GLY A 34 -0.38 9.90 1.95
CA GLY A 34 -1.33 9.61 3.03
C GLY A 34 -2.34 8.50 2.69
N GLY A 35 -2.11 7.74 1.62
CA GLY A 35 -3.00 6.67 1.18
C GLY A 35 -4.11 7.12 0.23
N ASN A 36 -3.94 8.25 -0.43
CA ASN A 36 -4.88 8.90 -1.33
C ASN A 36 -4.82 8.44 -2.80
N GLY A 37 -4.09 7.36 -3.11
CA GLY A 37 -4.01 6.83 -4.48
C GLY A 37 -3.35 7.76 -5.49
N MET A 38 -2.25 8.43 -5.10
CA MET A 38 -1.52 9.38 -5.98
C MET A 38 -0.07 8.97 -6.27
N CYS A 39 0.65 8.50 -5.27
CA CYS A 39 2.12 8.49 -5.30
C CYS A 39 2.76 7.15 -5.69
N GLN A 40 1.97 6.08 -5.86
CA GLN A 40 2.44 4.73 -6.21
C GLN A 40 3.39 4.06 -5.19
N THR A 41 3.77 4.74 -4.10
CA THR A 41 4.68 4.18 -3.07
C THR A 41 4.08 3.04 -2.26
N CYS A 42 2.76 2.84 -2.34
CA CYS A 42 2.00 1.84 -1.58
C CYS A 42 1.87 0.50 -2.33
N TYR A 43 2.63 0.30 -3.42
CA TYR A 43 2.59 -0.90 -4.22
C TYR A 43 3.07 -2.12 -3.42
N ILE A 44 2.29 -3.19 -3.55
CA ILE A 44 2.54 -4.49 -2.95
C ILE A 44 2.31 -5.57 -4.00
N THR A 45 3.04 -6.67 -3.88
CA THR A 45 2.76 -7.91 -4.59
C THR A 45 1.94 -8.81 -3.67
N VAL A 46 0.77 -9.26 -4.14
CA VAL A 46 -0.03 -10.27 -3.42
C VAL A 46 0.52 -11.64 -3.78
N LEU A 47 1.09 -12.32 -2.79
CA LEU A 47 1.66 -13.66 -2.95
C LEU A 47 0.58 -14.73 -2.79
N GLU A 48 -0.35 -14.52 -1.85
CA GLU A 48 -1.44 -15.46 -1.53
C GLU A 48 -2.69 -14.69 -1.07
N GLY A 49 -3.88 -15.23 -1.35
CA GLY A 49 -5.15 -14.72 -0.83
C GLY A 49 -5.77 -13.56 -1.62
N MET A 50 -5.52 -13.46 -2.93
CA MET A 50 -6.07 -12.40 -3.80
C MET A 50 -7.61 -12.37 -3.78
N GLU A 51 -8.24 -13.54 -3.66
CA GLU A 51 -9.70 -13.73 -3.61
C GLU A 51 -10.38 -13.17 -2.36
N ASN A 52 -9.58 -12.84 -1.33
CA ASN A 52 -10.01 -12.25 -0.06
C ASN A 52 -9.96 -10.73 -0.07
N LEU A 53 -9.53 -10.12 -1.18
CA LEU A 53 -9.37 -8.69 -1.36
C LEU A 53 -10.52 -8.09 -2.15
N THR A 54 -10.79 -6.81 -1.94
CA THR A 54 -11.73 -6.07 -2.78
C THR A 54 -11.30 -6.06 -4.25
N PRO A 55 -12.25 -5.94 -5.19
CA PRO A 55 -11.94 -5.67 -6.60
C PRO A 55 -11.05 -4.44 -6.77
N LEU A 56 -10.39 -4.34 -7.93
CA LEU A 56 -9.56 -3.17 -8.25
C LEU A 56 -10.38 -1.88 -8.18
N SER A 57 -9.92 -0.94 -7.35
CA SER A 57 -10.46 0.41 -7.25
C SER A 57 -10.26 1.21 -8.54
N ARG A 58 -10.93 2.37 -8.63
CA ARG A 58 -10.76 3.30 -9.76
C ARG A 58 -9.31 3.80 -9.83
N GLU A 59 -8.73 4.12 -8.68
CA GLU A 59 -7.36 4.56 -8.49
C GLU A 59 -6.37 3.47 -8.92
N GLU A 60 -6.60 2.22 -8.51
CA GLU A 60 -5.78 1.08 -8.95
C GLU A 60 -5.80 0.91 -10.47
N LYS A 61 -6.97 0.98 -11.10
CA LYS A 61 -7.09 0.85 -12.57
C LYS A 61 -6.37 1.96 -13.35
N ALA A 62 -6.28 3.15 -12.76
CA ALA A 62 -5.61 4.29 -13.38
C ALA A 62 -4.08 4.26 -13.18
N LEU A 63 -3.59 3.72 -12.06
CA LEU A 63 -2.17 3.74 -11.69
C LEU A 63 -1.43 2.43 -12.00
N LEU A 64 -2.11 1.28 -11.99
CA LEU A 64 -1.53 -0.03 -12.27
C LEU A 64 -1.71 -0.40 -13.74
N SER A 65 -0.61 -0.65 -14.45
CA SER A 65 -0.65 -1.22 -15.80
C SER A 65 -1.17 -2.66 -15.80
N ASP A 66 -1.59 -3.14 -16.97
CA ASP A 66 -2.02 -4.53 -17.13
C ASP A 66 -0.89 -5.51 -16.77
N THR A 67 0.37 -5.16 -17.07
CA THR A 67 1.55 -5.92 -16.64
C THR A 67 1.60 -6.05 -15.13
N LEU A 68 1.53 -4.94 -14.39
CA LEU A 68 1.58 -4.97 -12.93
C LEU A 68 0.40 -5.73 -12.33
N ILE A 69 -0.80 -5.58 -12.89
CA ILE A 69 -2.00 -6.34 -12.47
C ILE A 69 -1.78 -7.84 -12.67
N SER A 70 -1.23 -8.25 -13.81
CA SER A 70 -0.94 -9.66 -14.11
C SER A 70 0.13 -10.26 -13.17
N GLU A 71 1.00 -9.42 -12.63
CA GLU A 71 1.99 -9.77 -11.62
C GLU A 71 1.44 -9.71 -10.18
N ASN A 72 0.11 -9.65 -10.02
CA ASN A 72 -0.57 -9.57 -8.72
C ASN A 72 -0.23 -8.30 -7.92
N THR A 73 0.14 -7.21 -8.59
CA THR A 73 0.39 -5.94 -7.92
C THR A 73 -0.93 -5.31 -7.49
N ARG A 74 -0.95 -4.81 -6.25
CA ARG A 74 -2.07 -4.05 -5.67
C ARG A 74 -1.57 -2.76 -5.04
N MET A 75 -2.48 -1.81 -4.84
CA MET A 75 -2.19 -0.61 -4.05
C MET A 75 -2.69 -0.82 -2.63
N ALA A 76 -1.79 -1.09 -1.67
CA ALA A 76 -2.15 -1.36 -0.26
C ALA A 76 -3.05 -0.27 0.35
N CYS A 77 -2.91 0.96 -0.15
CA CYS A 77 -3.68 2.13 0.26
C CYS A 77 -5.09 2.25 -0.35
N GLN A 78 -5.45 1.39 -1.29
CA GLN A 78 -6.77 1.34 -1.94
C GLN A 78 -7.38 -0.07 -1.90
N THR A 79 -6.64 -1.05 -1.38
CA THR A 79 -7.09 -2.43 -1.21
C THR A 79 -7.60 -2.66 0.21
N TYR A 80 -8.79 -3.26 0.31
CA TYR A 80 -9.41 -3.64 1.57
C TYR A 80 -9.53 -5.16 1.68
N LEU A 81 -9.51 -5.63 2.92
CA LEU A 81 -9.79 -7.01 3.29
C LEU A 81 -11.30 -7.26 3.18
N GLU A 82 -11.75 -8.04 2.20
CA GLU A 82 -13.17 -8.24 1.91
C GLU A 82 -13.75 -9.51 2.53
N LYS A 83 -12.94 -10.58 2.63
CA LYS A 83 -13.38 -11.88 3.14
C LYS A 83 -12.39 -12.44 4.15
N GLU A 84 -12.90 -13.28 5.05
CA GLU A 84 -12.05 -14.03 5.96
C GLU A 84 -11.13 -14.99 5.20
N GLY A 85 -9.89 -15.12 5.64
CA GLY A 85 -8.90 -15.96 4.99
C GLY A 85 -7.49 -15.72 5.50
N THR A 86 -6.51 -16.23 4.75
CA THR A 86 -5.09 -15.90 4.94
C THR A 86 -4.60 -15.14 3.72
N ILE A 87 -3.84 -14.08 3.95
CA ILE A 87 -3.24 -13.26 2.89
C ILE A 87 -1.75 -13.15 3.16
N ARG A 88 -0.93 -13.26 2.11
CA ARG A 88 0.49 -12.92 2.18
C ARG A 88 0.82 -11.88 1.11
N ILE A 89 1.48 -10.82 1.53
CA ILE A 89 1.90 -9.72 0.66
C ILE A 89 3.37 -9.38 0.91
N LYS A 90 3.99 -8.82 -0.12
CA LYS A 90 5.33 -8.25 -0.04
C LYS A 90 5.30 -6.83 -0.61
N SER A 91 5.94 -5.91 0.09
CA SER A 91 6.05 -4.53 -0.39
C SER A 91 7.12 -4.39 -1.46
N PHE A 92 6.93 -3.43 -2.37
CA PHE A 92 7.97 -3.12 -3.37
C PHE A 92 9.25 -2.58 -2.72
N VAL A 93 9.13 -1.93 -1.55
CA VAL A 93 10.30 -1.48 -0.78
C VAL A 93 11.12 -2.68 -0.30
N GLU A 94 10.46 -3.74 0.18
CA GLU A 94 11.15 -4.97 0.57
C GLU A 94 11.74 -5.71 -0.65
N ASP A 95 11.05 -5.70 -1.79
CA ASP A 95 11.62 -6.22 -3.05
C ASP A 95 12.89 -5.47 -3.46
N VAL A 96 12.89 -4.14 -3.38
CA VAL A 96 14.06 -3.31 -3.70
C VAL A 96 15.20 -3.56 -2.71
N LYS A 97 14.89 -3.72 -1.42
CA LYS A 97 15.88 -4.09 -0.40
C LYS A 97 16.51 -5.45 -0.71
N ASP A 98 15.70 -6.46 -1.01
CA ASP A 98 16.19 -7.78 -1.39
C ASP A 98 17.05 -7.73 -2.65
N MET A 99 16.65 -6.95 -3.67
CA MET A 99 17.47 -6.72 -4.87
C MET A 99 18.81 -6.08 -4.52
N PHE A 100 18.82 -5.06 -3.66
CA PHE A 100 20.05 -4.40 -3.25
C PHE A 100 20.99 -5.34 -2.50
N GLU A 101 20.46 -6.22 -1.66
CA GLU A 101 21.27 -7.17 -0.87
C GLU A 101 21.75 -8.37 -1.69
N GLN A 102 20.91 -8.91 -2.58
CA GLN A 102 21.16 -10.20 -3.24
C GLN A 102 21.64 -10.06 -4.69
N ASN A 103 21.14 -9.08 -5.43
CA ASN A 103 21.51 -8.84 -6.82
C ASN A 103 21.37 -7.37 -7.23
N PRO A 104 22.35 -6.50 -6.89
CA PRO A 104 22.27 -5.06 -7.16
C PRO A 104 22.05 -4.70 -8.62
N THR A 105 22.49 -5.54 -9.56
CA THR A 105 22.30 -5.29 -11.00
C THR A 105 20.84 -5.35 -11.43
N ALA A 106 20.00 -6.11 -10.69
CA ALA A 106 18.56 -6.18 -10.93
C ALA A 106 17.87 -4.83 -10.68
N LEU A 107 18.44 -3.95 -9.85
CA LEU A 107 17.86 -2.66 -9.52
C LEU A 107 17.73 -1.74 -10.73
N VAL A 108 18.68 -1.81 -11.68
CA VAL A 108 18.64 -1.02 -12.92
C VAL A 108 17.48 -1.49 -13.80
N GLY A 109 17.31 -2.81 -13.93
CA GLY A 109 16.20 -3.40 -14.66
C GLY A 109 14.85 -3.07 -14.02
N TYR A 110 14.78 -3.15 -12.69
CA TYR A 110 13.61 -2.74 -11.91
C TYR A 110 13.25 -1.27 -12.14
N ALA A 111 14.22 -0.35 -12.01
CA ALA A 111 13.98 1.08 -12.21
C ALA A 111 13.50 1.37 -13.64
N GLY A 112 14.10 0.74 -14.65
CA GLY A 112 13.67 0.85 -16.04
C GLY A 112 12.25 0.34 -16.26
N LYS A 113 11.92 -0.84 -15.71
CA LYS A 113 10.57 -1.41 -15.74
C LYS A 113 9.56 -0.46 -15.09
N MET A 114 9.79 -0.05 -13.84
CA MET A 114 8.85 0.80 -13.10
C MET A 114 8.65 2.17 -13.77
N GLY A 115 9.71 2.75 -14.32
CA GLY A 115 9.61 3.99 -15.11
C GLY A 115 8.75 3.80 -16.36
N TRP A 116 8.87 2.67 -17.05
CA TRP A 116 8.04 2.34 -18.20
C TRP A 116 6.57 2.13 -17.82
N GLU A 117 6.29 1.34 -16.78
CA GLU A 117 4.91 1.10 -16.34
C GLU A 117 4.20 2.40 -15.90
N ALA A 118 4.93 3.29 -15.22
CA ALA A 118 4.42 4.62 -14.86
C ALA A 118 4.14 5.49 -16.11
N LEU A 119 5.00 5.44 -17.13
CA LEU A 119 4.80 6.17 -18.38
C LEU A 119 3.58 5.65 -19.15
N VAL A 120 3.39 4.33 -19.22
CA VAL A 120 2.22 3.70 -19.87
C VAL A 120 0.92 4.18 -19.21
N LYS A 121 0.89 4.29 -17.88
CA LYS A 121 -0.27 4.76 -17.11
C LYS A 121 -0.35 6.27 -16.93
N PHE A 122 0.58 7.05 -17.50
CA PHE A 122 0.61 8.50 -17.33
C PHE A 122 -0.69 9.18 -17.81
N PRO A 123 -1.27 8.87 -18.99
CA PRO A 123 -2.51 9.53 -19.43
C PRO A 123 -3.70 9.26 -18.50
N ASP A 124 -3.86 8.02 -18.07
CA ASP A 124 -4.93 7.59 -17.14
C ASP A 124 -4.76 8.28 -15.79
N THR A 125 -3.53 8.31 -15.28
CA THR A 125 -3.19 8.95 -14.00
C THR A 125 -3.47 10.45 -14.06
N ILE A 126 -3.03 11.16 -15.10
CA ILE A 126 -3.29 12.60 -15.24
C ILE A 126 -4.78 12.88 -15.35
N THR A 127 -5.52 12.08 -16.13
CA THR A 127 -6.98 12.22 -16.24
C THR A 127 -7.63 12.06 -14.88
N LEU A 128 -7.27 11.01 -14.13
CA LEU A 128 -7.76 10.78 -12.77
C LEU A 128 -7.46 11.95 -11.83
N GLN A 129 -6.22 12.46 -11.84
CA GLN A 129 -5.82 13.55 -10.93
C GLN A 129 -6.41 14.91 -11.33
N SER A 130 -6.65 15.17 -12.62
CA SER A 130 -7.27 16.42 -13.09
C SER A 130 -8.72 16.58 -12.62
N GLN A 131 -9.41 15.47 -12.39
CA GLN A 131 -10.78 15.44 -11.87
C GLN A 131 -10.84 15.50 -10.34
N ARG A 132 -9.69 15.60 -9.67
CA ARG A 132 -9.63 15.51 -8.22
C ARG A 132 -10.04 16.84 -7.59
N GLU A 133 -11.18 16.83 -6.91
CA GLU A 133 -11.58 17.95 -6.08
C GLU A 133 -10.81 17.92 -4.75
N TRP A 134 -10.26 19.07 -4.36
CA TRP A 134 -9.64 19.24 -3.05
C TRP A 134 -10.71 19.28 -1.96
N HIS A 135 -11.16 18.11 -1.50
CA HIS A 135 -12.10 18.01 -0.38
C HIS A 135 -11.40 18.34 0.94
N LEU A 136 -11.52 19.58 1.38
CA LEU A 136 -10.97 20.11 2.63
C LEU A 136 -11.32 19.24 3.85
N MET A 137 -12.54 18.67 3.89
CA MET A 137 -12.98 17.81 5.00
C MET A 137 -12.25 16.47 5.05
N GLN A 138 -11.95 15.87 3.89
CA GLN A 138 -11.17 14.64 3.83
C GLN A 138 -9.73 14.91 4.30
N PHE A 139 -9.15 16.02 3.85
CA PHE A 139 -7.83 16.46 4.32
C PHE A 139 -7.79 16.66 5.84
N ILE A 140 -8.79 17.35 6.41
CA ILE A 140 -8.88 17.54 7.87
C ILE A 140 -9.03 16.18 8.58
N SER A 141 -9.87 15.28 8.08
CA SER A 141 -10.04 13.93 8.63
C SER A 141 -8.72 13.14 8.63
N ASP A 142 -8.00 13.15 7.51
CA ASP A 142 -6.71 12.45 7.38
C ASP A 142 -5.67 13.01 8.37
N VAL A 143 -5.60 14.33 8.54
CA VAL A 143 -4.73 14.99 9.53
C VAL A 143 -5.12 14.60 10.96
N LEU A 144 -6.41 14.65 11.29
CA LEU A 144 -6.90 14.31 12.63
C LEU A 144 -6.64 12.83 12.95
N ASN A 145 -6.87 11.92 12.01
CA ASN A 145 -6.57 10.50 12.18
C ASN A 145 -5.07 10.27 12.38
N GLY A 146 -4.21 10.95 11.60
CA GLY A 146 -2.76 10.89 11.78
C GLY A 146 -2.31 11.37 13.18
N ILE A 147 -2.91 12.44 13.69
CA ILE A 147 -2.65 12.94 15.06
C ILE A 147 -3.16 11.93 16.11
N GLY A 148 -4.35 11.35 15.90
CA GLY A 148 -4.93 10.34 16.79
C GLY A 148 -4.06 9.09 16.90
N ASP A 149 -3.59 8.57 15.76
CA ASP A 149 -2.67 7.44 15.68
C ASP A 149 -1.38 7.73 16.47
N ALA A 150 -0.81 8.92 16.29
CA ALA A 150 0.39 9.35 17.02
C ALA A 150 0.15 9.43 18.53
N PHE A 151 -0.99 9.98 18.96
CA PHE A 151 -1.36 10.05 20.38
C PHE A 151 -1.55 8.65 20.99
N LEU A 152 -2.20 7.72 20.27
CA LEU A 152 -2.36 6.33 20.70
C LEU A 152 -1.01 5.62 20.84
N MET A 153 -0.06 5.87 19.94
CA MET A 153 1.30 5.34 20.07
C MET A 153 2.01 5.90 21.30
N VAL A 154 1.95 7.22 21.53
CA VAL A 154 2.56 7.85 22.71
C VAL A 154 1.91 7.33 24.01
N SER A 155 0.59 7.20 24.04
CA SER A 155 -0.14 6.64 25.17
C SER A 155 0.25 5.19 25.46
N LYS A 156 0.32 4.32 24.43
CA LYS A 156 0.79 2.94 24.58
C LYS A 156 2.26 2.85 25.03
N ALA A 157 3.13 3.74 24.53
CA ALA A 157 4.52 3.80 24.93
C ALA A 157 4.69 4.27 26.38
N CYS A 158 3.92 5.28 26.82
CA CYS A 158 3.93 5.77 28.19
C CYS A 158 3.19 4.85 29.18
N GLY A 159 2.19 4.08 28.72
CA GLY A 159 1.46 3.09 29.51
C GLY A 159 2.26 1.81 29.81
N LYS A 160 3.35 1.55 29.08
CA LYS A 160 4.41 0.60 29.48
C LYS A 160 5.39 1.28 30.46
N LYS A 161 4.89 1.69 31.64
CA LYS A 161 5.74 1.87 32.82
C LYS A 161 5.54 0.64 33.71
N VAL A 162 6.62 -0.17 33.80
CA VAL A 162 6.96 -1.22 34.78
C VAL A 162 5.81 -2.03 35.37
#